data_AF-A0A974UT63-F1
#
_entry.id   AF-A0A974UT63-F1
#
_cell.length_a   1.000
_cell.length_b   1.000
_cell.length_c   1.000
_cell.angle_alpha   90.00
_cell.angle_beta   90.00
_cell.angle_gamma   90.00
#
_symmetry.space_group_name_H-M   'P 1'
#
loop_
_entity.id
_entity.type
_entity.pdbx_description
1 polymer ?
#
loop_
_entity_poly.entity_id
_entity_poly.type
_entity_poly.pdbx_seq_one_letter_code
_entity_poly.pdbx_strand_id
1 'polypeptide(L)' 'MGPTSRAITDRLATLLDEEHDLRTRALHHGGGLSDTEQARLRKLEDELDAVMRLLEQRRALSVFDDNDGAAPADEN' A
#
# COMPACT_ATOMS: atom_id res chain seq x y z
N MET A 1 3.92 9.89 -16.75
CA MET A 1 3.58 10.34 -15.39
C MET A 1 3.15 9.15 -14.58
N GLY A 2 3.86 8.80 -13.51
CA GLY A 2 3.41 7.77 -12.57
C GLY A 2 2.18 8.24 -11.77
N PRO A 3 1.46 7.33 -11.09
CA PRO A 3 0.29 7.68 -10.28
C PRO A 3 0.67 8.67 -9.16
N THR A 4 -0.20 9.67 -8.93
CA THR A 4 -0.01 10.67 -7.87
C THR A 4 -0.19 10.06 -6.48
N SER A 5 0.26 10.75 -5.43
CA SER A 5 0.13 10.25 -4.05
C SER A 5 -1.30 9.95 -3.65
N ARG A 6 -2.20 10.85 -4.03
CA ARG A 6 -3.62 10.68 -3.79
C ARG A 6 -4.18 9.45 -4.49
N ALA A 7 -3.83 9.23 -5.76
CA ALA A 7 -4.29 8.07 -6.51
C ALA A 7 -3.82 6.72 -5.90
N ILE A 8 -2.61 6.69 -5.32
CA ILE A 8 -2.09 5.52 -4.60
C ILE A 8 -2.90 5.28 -3.32
N THR A 9 -3.18 6.32 -2.54
CA THR A 9 -3.95 6.21 -1.29
C THR A 9 -5.41 5.81 -1.55
N ASP A 10 -6.05 6.36 -2.58
CA ASP A 10 -7.43 6.00 -2.96
C ASP A 10 -7.52 4.53 -3.39
N ARG A 11 -6.50 4.05 -4.13
CA ARG A 11 -6.40 2.63 -4.50
C ARG A 11 -6.16 1.72 -3.29
N LEU A 12 -5.30 2.11 -2.35
CA LEU A 12 -5.07 1.38 -1.11
C LEU A 12 -6.37 1.23 -0.29
N ALA A 13 -7.15 2.31 -0.16
CA ALA A 13 -8.42 2.29 0.57
C ALA A 13 -9.42 1.30 -0.07
N THR A 14 -9.52 1.30 -1.39
CA THR A 14 -10.40 0.36 -2.12
C THR A 14 -10.01 -1.09 -1.89
N LEU A 15 -8.69 -1.38 -1.95
CA LEU A 15 -8.16 -2.72 -1.72
C LEU A 15 -8.38 -3.20 -0.28
N LEU A 16 -8.24 -2.31 0.71
CA LEU A 16 -8.50 -2.60 2.12
C LEU A 16 -9.98 -2.88 2.39
N ASP A 17 -10.89 -2.12 1.77
CA ASP A 17 -12.33 -2.37 1.92
C ASP A 17 -12.74 -3.75 1.39
N GLU A 18 -12.17 -4.16 0.24
CA GLU A 18 -12.43 -5.49 -0.34
C GLU A 18 -11.84 -6.62 0.52
N GLU A 19 -10.64 -6.42 1.07
CA GLU A 19 -10.00 -7.34 2.02
C GLU A 19 -10.86 -7.52 3.29
N HIS A 20 -11.36 -6.41 3.84
CA HIS A 20 -12.22 -6.43 5.03
C HIS A 20 -13.53 -7.15 4.78
N ASP A 21 -14.18 -6.93 3.62
CA ASP A 21 -15.42 -7.63 3.25
C ASP A 21 -15.17 -9.15 3.13
N LEU A 22 -14.09 -9.56 2.47
CA LEU A 22 -13.73 -10.98 2.35
C LEU A 22 -13.40 -11.61 3.71
N ARG A 23 -12.63 -10.95 4.57
CA ARG A 23 -12.37 -11.44 5.94
C ARG A 23 -13.65 -11.52 6.77
N THR A 24 -14.53 -10.54 6.65
CA THR A 24 -15.82 -10.54 7.36
C THR A 24 -16.66 -11.73 6.91
N ARG A 25 -16.75 -11.99 5.61
CA ARG A 25 -17.44 -13.17 5.06
C ARG A 25 -16.83 -14.48 5.54
N ALA A 26 -15.50 -14.55 5.61
CA ALA A 26 -14.78 -15.70 6.15
C ALA A 26 -15.19 -16.04 7.59
N LEU A 27 -15.39 -15.01 8.42
CA LEU A 27 -15.77 -15.14 9.82
C LEU A 27 -17.25 -15.51 9.98
N HIS A 28 -18.13 -15.07 9.07
CA HIS A 28 -19.56 -15.34 9.14
C HIS A 28 -19.98 -16.68 8.52
N HIS A 29 -19.31 -17.12 7.46
CA HIS A 29 -19.50 -18.46 6.93
C HIS A 29 -18.73 -19.43 7.81
N GLY A 30 -19.43 -20.18 8.68
CA GLY A 30 -18.82 -21.17 9.60
C GLY A 30 -17.97 -22.28 8.97
N GLY A 31 -17.75 -22.25 7.64
CA GLY A 31 -16.81 -23.08 6.89
C GLY A 31 -15.58 -22.34 6.32
N GLY A 32 -15.40 -21.05 6.60
CA GLY A 32 -14.32 -20.23 6.05
C GLY A 32 -14.53 -19.77 4.60
N LEU A 33 -13.48 -19.23 4.00
CA LEU A 33 -13.45 -18.83 2.58
C LEU A 33 -13.28 -20.06 1.68
N SER A 34 -13.98 -20.08 0.55
CA SER A 34 -13.71 -21.03 -0.53
C SER A 34 -12.31 -20.84 -1.11
N ASP A 35 -11.74 -21.86 -1.76
CA ASP A 35 -10.43 -21.77 -2.42
C ASP A 35 -10.34 -20.58 -3.40
N THR A 36 -11.45 -20.25 -4.05
CA THR A 36 -11.53 -19.12 -4.99
C THR A 36 -11.45 -17.77 -4.26
N GLU A 37 -12.10 -17.66 -3.10
CA GLU A 37 -12.05 -16.47 -2.26
C GLU A 37 -10.70 -16.32 -1.56
N GLN A 38 -10.08 -17.44 -1.14
CA GLN A 38 -8.71 -17.44 -0.61
C GLN A 38 -7.70 -16.97 -1.67
N ALA A 39 -7.84 -17.43 -2.92
CA ALA A 39 -6.98 -16.96 -4.01
C ALA A 39 -7.18 -15.46 -4.31
N ARG A 40 -8.42 -14.95 -4.20
CA ARG A 40 -8.69 -13.51 -4.33
C ARG A 40 -8.10 -12.71 -3.18
N LEU A 41 -8.27 -13.17 -1.94
CA LEU A 41 -7.70 -12.54 -0.76
C LEU A 41 -6.18 -12.44 -0.89
N ARG A 42 -5.52 -13.53 -1.31
CA ARG A 42 -4.08 -13.53 -1.53
C ARG A 42 -3.64 -12.52 -2.59
N LYS A 43 -4.39 -12.43 -3.69
CA LYS A 43 -4.11 -11.44 -4.74
C LYS A 43 -4.27 -10.00 -4.22
N LEU A 44 -5.28 -9.73 -3.40
CA LEU A 44 -5.48 -8.42 -2.76
C LEU A 44 -4.32 -8.07 -1.83
N GLU A 45 -3.85 -9.02 -1.02
CA GLU A 45 -2.68 -8.86 -0.15
C GLU A 45 -1.42 -8.53 -0.97
N ASP A 46 -1.16 -9.28 -2.05
CA ASP A 46 -0.01 -9.01 -2.94
C ASP A 46 -0.09 -7.61 -3.60
N GLU A 47 -1.30 -7.17 -3.99
CA GLU A 47 -1.50 -5.82 -4.54
C GLU A 47 -1.33 -4.72 -3.48
N LEU A 48 -1.80 -4.93 -2.24
CA LEU A 48 -1.60 -4.02 -1.12
C LEU A 48 -0.11 -3.84 -0.81
N ASP A 49 0.66 -4.92 -0.76
CA ASP A 49 2.10 -4.88 -0.54
C ASP A 49 2.82 -4.08 -1.64
N ALA A 50 2.46 -4.31 -2.91
CA ALA A 50 3.03 -3.56 -4.03
C ALA A 50 2.73 -2.06 -3.95
N VAL A 51 1.50 -1.69 -3.57
CA VAL A 51 1.07 -0.29 -3.40
C VAL A 51 1.80 0.38 -2.23
N MET A 52 1.96 -0.33 -1.11
CA MET A 52 2.71 0.16 0.06
C MET A 52 4.18 0.39 -0.27
N ARG A 53 4.81 -0.53 -0.99
CA ARG A 53 6.21 -0.39 -1.45
C ARG A 53 6.40 0.83 -2.36
N LEU A 54 5.44 1.09 -3.25
CA LEU A 54 5.46 2.28 -4.12
C LEU A 54 5.35 3.58 -3.29
N LEU A 55 4.50 3.58 -2.26
CA LEU A 55 4.34 4.71 -1.35
C LEU A 55 5.63 4.99 -0.57
N GLU A 56 6.25 3.94 -0.01
CA GLU A 56 7.52 4.02 0.72
C GLU A 56 8.66 4.50 -0.18
N GLN A 57 8.78 3.95 -1.38
CA GLN A 57 9.76 4.38 -2.38
C GLN A 57 9.62 5.87 -2.68
N ARG A 58 8.40 6.36 -2.87
CA ARG A 58 8.19 7.78 -3.16
C ARG A 58 8.49 8.67 -1.94
N ARG A 59 8.23 8.21 -0.72
CA ARG A 59 8.65 8.92 0.50
C ARG A 59 10.17 9.01 0.60
N ALA A 60 10.87 7.91 0.33
CA ALA A 60 12.34 7.89 0.32
C ALA A 60 12.93 8.85 -0.74
N LEU A 61 12.34 8.88 -1.95
CA LEU A 61 12.74 9.82 -3.00
C LEU A 61 12.46 11.28 -2.62
N SER A 62 11.30 11.57 -2.01
CA SER A 62 10.96 12.91 -1.54
C SER A 62 11.90 13.40 -0.43
N VAL A 63 12.34 12.52 0.47
CA VAL A 63 13.31 12.84 1.53
C VAL A 63 14.71 13.10 0.95
N PHE A 64 15.05 12.47 -0.17
CA PHE A 64 16.33 12.69 -0.85
C PHE A 64 16.32 14.01 -1.64
N ASP A 65 15.19 14.36 -2.26
CA ASP A 65 15.01 15.63 -2.99
C ASP A 65 15.03 16.85 -2.04
N ASP A 66 14.51 16.72 -0.81
CA ASP A 66 14.57 17.77 0.23
C ASP A 66 15.95 17.90 0.91
N ASN A 67 16.90 16.96 0.71
CA ASN A 67 18.20 16.96 1.39
C ASN A 67 19.35 17.58 0.59
N ASP A 68 19.16 17.94 -0.69
CA ASP A 68 20.19 18.60 -1.50
C ASP A 68 20.43 20.08 -1.10
N GLY A 69 19.72 20.59 -0.08
CA GLY A 69 19.92 21.92 0.51
C GLY A 69 20.76 21.97 1.78
N ALA A 70 21.12 20.84 2.38
CA ALA A 70 21.99 20.81 3.56
C ALA A 70 23.46 20.93 3.14
N ALA A 71 23.86 22.11 2.66
CA ALA A 71 25.27 22.48 2.60
C ALA A 71 25.88 22.23 3.99
N PRO A 72 27.01 21.51 4.11
CA PRO A 72 27.69 21.43 5.39
C PRO A 72 28.05 22.85 5.79
N ALA A 73 27.53 23.29 6.93
CA ALA A 73 27.93 24.54 7.55
C ALA A 73 29.43 24.45 7.78
N ASP A 74 30.18 25.21 6.97
CA ASP A 74 31.55 25.59 7.21
C ASP A 74 31.55 26.39 8.52
N GLU A 75 31.94 25.75 9.62
CA GLU A 75 32.15 26.41 10.90
C GLU A 75 33.54 26.04 11.43
N ASN A 76 34.47 26.99 11.18
CA ASN A 76 35.74 27.31 11.85
C ASN A 76 36.63 26.20 12.44
#